data_AF-A0A965MTK1-F1
#
_entry.id   AF-A0A965MTK1-F1
#
_cell.length_a   1.000
_cell.length_b   1.000
_cell.length_c   1.000
_cell.angle_alpha   90.00
_cell.angle_beta   90.00
_cell.angle_gamma   90.00
#
_symmetry.space_group_name_H-M   'P 1'
#
loop_
_entity.id
_entity.type
_entity.pdbx_description
1 polymer ?
#
loop_
_entity_poly.entity_id
_entity_poly.type
_entity_poly.pdbx_seq_one_letter_code
_entity_poly.pdbx_strand_id
1 'polypeptide(L)' 'MSSRPFGVIEGFYGDPWSQAERLACIDALAEMGADAYVWAPKSEPRHR' A
#
# COMPACT_ATOMS: atom_id res chain seq x y z
N MET A 1 6.07 20.52 -2.67
CA MET A 1 5.75 19.09 -2.86
C MET A 1 6.99 18.39 -3.38
N SER A 2 7.37 17.26 -2.77
CA SER A 2 8.48 16.42 -3.25
C SER A 2 8.16 15.90 -4.65
N SER A 3 9.14 15.84 -5.54
CA SER A 3 8.97 15.34 -6.92
C SER A 3 9.07 13.80 -7.02
N ARG A 4 9.32 13.12 -5.91
CA ARG A 4 9.43 11.66 -5.84
C ARG A 4 8.38 11.09 -4.90
N PRO A 5 7.58 10.10 -5.36
CA PRO A 5 6.61 9.44 -4.51
C PRO A 5 7.32 8.72 -3.37
N PHE A 6 6.78 8.85 -2.17
CA PHE A 6 7.24 8.18 -0.95
C PHE A 6 6.07 7.42 -0.35
N GLY A 7 6.26 6.12 -0.08
CA GLY A 7 5.14 5.29 0.34
C GLY A 7 5.42 3.79 0.38
N VAL A 8 4.35 3.01 0.38
CA VAL A 8 4.37 1.54 0.54
C VAL A 8 3.78 0.85 -0.69
N ILE A 9 4.31 -0.35 -0.97
CA ILE A 9 3.77 -1.29 -1.96
C ILE A 9 3.36 -2.59 -1.27
N GLU A 10 2.08 -2.97 -1.39
CA GLU A 10 1.56 -4.28 -0.98
C GLU A 10 1.97 -5.33 -2.02
N GLY A 11 3.28 -5.58 -2.18
CA GLY A 11 3.86 -6.32 -3.30
C GLY A 11 4.30 -7.75 -2.99
N PHE A 12 3.98 -8.27 -1.81
CA PHE A 12 4.43 -9.57 -1.32
C PHE A 12 3.55 -10.73 -1.81
N TYR A 13 4.07 -11.95 -1.66
CA TYR A 13 3.33 -13.21 -1.84
C TYR A 13 2.65 -13.63 -0.53
N GLY A 14 1.58 -14.40 -0.61
CA GLY A 14 0.77 -14.81 0.55
C GLY A 14 -0.59 -14.12 0.58
N ASP A 15 -1.27 -14.18 1.71
CA ASP A 15 -2.59 -13.57 1.87
C ASP A 15 -2.49 -12.04 1.76
N PRO A 16 -3.29 -11.39 0.90
CA PRO A 16 -3.34 -9.93 0.83
C PRO A 16 -3.77 -9.34 2.17
N TRP A 17 -3.41 -8.09 2.42
CA TRP A 17 -3.97 -7.36 3.56
C TRP A 17 -5.49 -7.25 3.43
N SER A 18 -6.16 -7.37 4.57
CA SER A 18 -7.57 -7.02 4.68
C SER A 18 -7.78 -5.54 4.39
N GLN A 19 -9.00 -5.15 4.03
CA GLN A 19 -9.33 -3.74 3.81
C GLN A 19 -9.02 -2.86 5.03
N ALA A 20 -9.22 -3.38 6.25
CA ALA A 20 -8.92 -2.65 7.48
C ALA A 20 -7.42 -2.39 7.66
N GLU A 21 -6.58 -3.40 7.39
CA GLU A 21 -5.11 -3.25 7.45
C GLU A 21 -4.61 -2.26 6.40
N ARG A 22 -5.22 -2.23 5.20
CA ARG A 22 -4.90 -1.23 4.16
C ARG A 22 -5.20 0.18 4.63
N LEU A 23 -6.37 0.41 5.23
CA LEU A 23 -6.76 1.72 5.76
C LEU A 23 -5.83 2.15 6.89
N ALA A 24 -5.51 1.24 7.82
CA ALA A 24 -4.55 1.53 8.90
C ALA A 24 -3.15 1.89 8.36
N CYS A 25 -2.69 1.22 7.28
CA CYS A 25 -1.45 1.57 6.60
C CYS A 25 -1.52 2.97 5.97
N ILE A 26 -2.63 3.31 5.31
CA ILE A 26 -2.84 4.63 4.70
C ILE A 26 -2.85 5.74 5.77
N ASP A 27 -3.51 5.51 6.91
CA ASP A 27 -3.51 6.47 8.02
C ASP A 27 -2.09 6.71 8.55
N ALA A 28 -1.31 5.64 8.75
CA ALA A 28 0.09 5.75 9.17
C ALA A 28 0.97 6.47 8.12
N LEU A 29 0.73 6.22 6.83
CA LEU A 29 1.43 6.93 5.75
C LEU A 29 1.13 8.43 5.79
N ALA A 30 -0.12 8.81 6.03
CA ALA A 30 -0.52 10.21 6.15
C ALA A 30 0.16 10.90 7.34
N GLU A 31 0.26 10.23 8.50
CA GLU A 31 0.98 10.74 9.67
C GLU A 31 2.48 10.96 9.39
N MET A 32 3.08 10.13 8.54
CA MET A 32 4.48 10.26 8.11
C MET A 32 4.70 11.29 6.98
N GLY A 33 3.64 11.88 6.44
CA GLY A 33 3.72 12.75 5.26
C GLY A 33 4.06 12.01 3.96
N ALA A 34 3.84 10.69 3.92
CA ALA A 34 3.94 9.88 2.72
C ALA A 34 2.70 10.09 1.83
N ASP A 35 2.87 9.87 0.53
CA ASP A 35 1.89 10.26 -0.49
C ASP A 35 1.54 9.13 -1.46
N ALA A 36 2.09 7.93 -1.28
CA ALA A 36 1.85 6.79 -2.15
C ALA A 36 1.48 5.50 -1.39
N TYR A 37 0.46 4.82 -1.92
CA TYR A 37 0.15 3.43 -1.59
C TYR A 37 -0.07 2.68 -2.91
N VAL A 38 0.71 1.63 -3.14
CA VAL A 38 0.61 0.81 -4.35
C VAL A 38 -0.03 -0.53 -4.00
N TRP A 39 -1.23 -0.76 -4.51
CA TRP A 39 -1.91 -2.03 -4.42
C TRP A 39 -1.33 -3.00 -5.47
N ALA A 40 -0.53 -3.97 -5.01
CA ALA A 40 0.09 -4.96 -5.90
C ALA A 40 0.19 -6.42 -5.35
N PRO A 41 -0.83 -6.93 -4.63
CA PRO A 41 -0.72 -8.22 -3.95
C PRO A 41 -0.59 -9.36 -4.96
N LYS A 42 0.46 -10.18 -4.83
CA LYS A 42 0.81 -11.16 -5.87
C LYS A 42 -0.13 -12.36 -5.97
N SER A 43 -0.89 -12.62 -4.91
CA SER A 43 -1.85 -13.72 -4.82
C SER A 43 -3.25 -13.35 -5.30
N GLU A 44 -3.54 -12.07 -5.55
CA GLU A 44 -4.85 -11.64 -6.04
C GLU A 44 -4.97 -11.90 -7.56
N PRO A 45 -5.93 -12.74 -8.01
CA PRO A 45 -6.07 -13.05 -9.43
C PRO A 45 -6.31 -11.84 -10.33
N ARG A 46 -6.97 -10.80 -9.83
CA ARG A 46 -7.24 -9.57 -10.61
C ARG A 46 -6.05 -8.62 -10.70
N HIS A 47 -4.96 -8.89 -9.96
CA HIS A 47 -3.77 -8.05 -9.97
C HIS A 47 -2.80 -8.38 -11.12
N ARG A 48 -2.85 -9.61 -11.66
CA ARG A 48 -1.99 -10.07 -12.77
C ARG A 48 -2.79 -10.18 -14.07
#